data_AF-A0A1I0JJ44-F1
#
_entry.id   AF-A0A1I0JJ44-F1
#
_cell.length_a   1.000
_cell.length_b   1.000
_cell.length_c   1.000
_cell.angle_alpha   90.00
_cell.angle_beta   90.00
_cell.angle_gamma   90.00
#
_symmetry.space_group_name_H-M   'P 1'
#
loop_
_entity.id
_entity.type
_entity.pdbx_description
1 polymer ?
#
loop_
_entity_poly.entity_id
_entity_poly.type
_entity_poly.pdbx_seq_one_letter_code
_entity_poly.pdbx_strand_id
1 'polypeptide(L)'
;MSNQAKRLSDCPAQRLAHCRGVDVHAMPEEGPLQRAWKAGYDTGYYVKNPCHERDFVPSEHIRAVVEERTPQDYAIEHAGFLATAADQVLAYYQAYTLAQMLADEGGDDGEAELTDAIDEARDDLHEGLRNLREMAYEFRKRRDRAIPQ
;
A
#
# COMPACT_ATOMS: atom_id res chain seq x y z
N MET A 1 39.33 11.95 41.22
CA MET A 1 38.49 11.36 42.27
C MET A 1 37.04 11.63 41.90
N SER A 2 36.24 10.56 41.85
CA SER A 2 34.78 10.48 42.08
C SER A 2 33.85 11.58 41.55
N ASN A 3 32.85 11.21 40.74
CA ASN A 3 31.49 11.05 41.26
C ASN A 3 30.53 10.42 40.24
N GLN A 4 30.36 9.11 40.41
CA GLN A 4 29.18 8.36 40.05
C GLN A 4 28.04 8.78 41.00
N ALA A 5 27.12 9.64 40.55
CA ALA A 5 25.76 9.75 41.09
C ALA A 5 24.95 10.80 40.32
N LYS A 6 24.16 10.36 39.36
CA LYS A 6 22.74 10.74 39.16
C LYS A 6 22.19 9.91 38.01
N ARG A 7 21.82 8.68 38.35
CA ARG A 7 20.80 7.92 37.63
C ARG A 7 19.45 8.60 37.90
N LEU A 8 18.58 8.53 36.90
CA LEU A 8 17.12 8.71 36.96
C LEU A 8 16.62 10.13 37.19
N SER A 9 16.46 10.85 36.08
CA SER A 9 15.15 11.36 35.64
C SER A 9 15.45 12.31 34.50
N ASP A 10 15.14 11.92 33.27
CA ASP A 10 14.79 12.87 32.21
C ASP A 10 14.17 12.02 31.11
N CYS A 11 12.85 11.86 31.25
CA CYS A 11 12.00 11.24 30.26
C CYS A 11 12.24 11.93 28.90
N PRO A 12 12.31 11.19 27.77
CA PRO A 12 12.59 11.78 26.45
C PRO A 12 11.58 12.85 26.02
N ALA A 13 10.41 12.89 26.67
CA ALA A 13 9.34 13.86 26.43
C ALA A 13 9.79 15.33 26.57
N GLN A 14 10.73 15.65 27.48
CA GLN A 14 11.16 17.04 27.67
C GLN A 14 12.12 17.56 26.58
N ARG A 15 12.76 16.67 25.81
CA ARG A 15 13.60 17.08 24.67
C ARG A 15 12.80 17.40 23.40
N LEU A 16 11.54 16.97 23.32
CA LEU A 16 10.65 17.29 22.20
C LEU A 16 9.99 18.67 22.32
N ALA A 17 10.01 19.30 23.50
CA ALA A 17 9.33 20.57 23.75
C ALA A 17 10.05 21.82 23.21
N HIS A 18 11.27 21.69 22.66
CA HIS A 18 12.01 22.84 22.11
C HIS A 18 11.83 23.02 20.59
N CYS A 19 11.02 22.19 19.95
CA CYS A 19 10.67 22.34 18.55
C CYS A 19 9.16 22.37 18.41
N ARG A 20 8.63 23.57 18.17
CA ARG A 20 7.26 23.95 17.77
C ARG A 20 6.44 24.60 18.88
N GLY A 21 6.26 25.90 18.74
CA GLY A 21 5.16 26.65 19.35
C GLY A 21 3.84 26.25 18.71
N VAL A 22 3.28 25.13 19.16
CA VAL A 22 1.88 24.77 18.93
C VAL A 22 1.34 24.33 20.29
N ASP A 23 0.30 25.01 20.75
CA ASP A 23 -0.42 24.71 21.99
C ASP A 23 -0.75 23.22 22.08
N VAL A 24 -0.13 22.52 23.02
CA VAL A 24 -0.41 21.11 23.32
C VAL A 24 -1.57 21.04 24.30
N HIS A 25 -2.74 21.51 23.87
CA HIS A 25 -3.99 21.20 24.56
C HIS A 25 -4.98 20.59 23.57
N ALA A 26 -5.43 19.38 23.92
CA ALA A 26 -6.38 18.51 23.23
C ALA A 26 -5.82 17.66 22.06
N MET A 27 -5.09 16.59 22.40
CA MET A 27 -5.10 15.39 21.55
C MET A 27 -6.44 14.65 21.80
N PRO A 28 -7.24 14.34 20.77
CA PRO A 28 -8.47 13.60 20.93
C PRO A 28 -8.18 12.13 21.28
N GLU A 29 -9.08 11.54 22.08
CA GLU A 29 -9.11 10.14 22.54
C GLU A 29 -8.55 9.14 21.52
N GLU A 30 -7.59 8.32 21.94
CA GLU A 30 -6.86 7.38 21.09
C GLU A 30 -7.82 6.42 20.36
N GLY A 31 -7.83 6.53 19.03
CA GLY A 31 -8.68 5.70 18.16
C GLY A 31 -8.36 4.21 18.29
N PRO A 32 -9.29 3.32 17.87
CA PRO A 32 -9.09 1.86 17.94
C PRO A 32 -7.80 1.38 17.26
N LEU A 33 -7.39 2.04 16.18
CA LEU A 33 -6.15 1.75 15.46
C LEU A 33 -4.89 2.06 16.27
N GLN A 34 -4.88 3.16 17.03
CA GLN A 34 -3.74 3.50 17.90
C GLN A 34 -3.64 2.54 19.08
N ARG A 35 -4.77 2.10 19.63
CA ARG A 35 -4.81 1.06 20.66
C ARG A 35 -4.32 -0.29 20.15
N ALA A 36 -4.72 -0.68 18.94
CA ALA A 36 -4.26 -1.91 18.30
C ALA A 36 -2.74 -1.86 18.00
N TRP A 37 -2.25 -0.72 17.51
CA TRP A 37 -0.82 -0.53 17.24
C TRP A 37 0.03 -0.61 18.52
N LYS A 38 -0.43 0.03 19.60
CA LYS A 38 0.23 -0.02 20.91
C LYS A 38 0.19 -1.40 21.55
N ALA A 39 -0.95 -2.09 21.47
CA ALA A 39 -1.08 -3.47 21.95
C ALA A 39 -0.14 -4.43 21.19
N GLY A 40 0.04 -4.25 19.88
CA GLY A 40 1.02 -5.02 19.10
C GLY A 40 2.47 -4.76 19.50
N TYR A 41 2.77 -3.55 19.98
CA TYR A 41 4.10 -3.16 20.48
C TYR A 41 4.38 -3.74 21.88
N ASP A 42 3.41 -3.65 22.78
CA ASP A 42 3.54 -4.11 24.18
C ASP A 42 3.54 -5.64 24.30
N THR A 43 2.83 -6.35 23.41
CA THR A 43 2.80 -7.82 23.37
C THR A 43 4.03 -8.45 22.71
N GLY A 44 4.94 -7.63 22.17
CA GLY A 44 6.15 -8.12 21.51
C GLY A 44 5.89 -8.83 20.17
N TYR A 45 4.69 -8.70 19.59
CA TYR A 45 4.36 -9.26 18.28
C TYR A 45 5.15 -8.53 17.17
N TYR A 46 5.48 -7.25 17.36
CA TYR A 46 6.60 -6.60 16.70
C TYR A 46 7.86 -6.79 17.55
N VAL A 47 8.43 -8.01 17.49
CA VAL A 47 9.75 -8.30 18.05
C VAL A 47 10.70 -7.19 17.63
N LYS A 48 11.42 -6.61 18.61
CA LYS A 48 12.50 -5.63 18.42
C LYS A 48 13.27 -5.99 17.15
N ASN A 49 13.04 -5.23 16.09
CA ASN A 49 13.78 -5.39 14.86
C ASN A 49 15.22 -4.98 15.20
N PRO A 50 16.23 -5.88 15.13
CA PRO A 50 17.61 -5.56 15.47
C PRO A 50 18.19 -4.43 14.59
N CYS A 51 17.46 -4.02 13.55
CA CYS A 51 17.75 -2.85 12.72
C CYS A 51 17.72 -1.50 13.45
N HIS A 52 17.20 -1.40 14.68
CA HIS A 52 17.11 -0.13 15.42
C HIS A 52 18.32 0.22 16.30
N GLU A 53 19.34 -0.65 16.37
CA GLU A 53 20.67 -0.28 16.86
C GLU A 53 21.63 -0.23 15.66
N ARG A 54 21.41 0.74 14.76
CA ARG A 54 22.44 1.12 13.81
C ARG A 54 23.21 2.30 14.40
N ASP A 55 24.50 2.10 14.59
CA ASP A 55 25.45 3.17 14.85
C ASP A 55 25.21 4.31 13.86
N PHE A 56 25.09 5.54 14.37
CA PHE A 56 24.96 6.72 13.54
C PHE A 56 26.24 6.89 12.72
N VAL A 57 26.21 6.45 11.47
CA VAL A 57 27.31 6.65 10.52
C VAL A 57 27.24 8.10 10.03
N PRO A 58 28.32 8.90 10.14
CA PRO A 58 28.35 10.27 9.64
C PRO A 58 27.89 10.36 8.18
N SER A 59 27.03 11.35 7.91
CA SER A 59 26.34 11.66 6.65
C SER A 59 27.21 11.68 5.37
N GLU A 60 28.53 11.67 5.51
CA GLU A 60 29.48 11.88 4.42
C GLU A 60 29.72 10.61 3.56
N HIS A 61 29.23 9.45 4.01
CA HIS A 61 29.46 8.16 3.33
C HIS A 61 28.22 7.52 2.68
N ILE A 62 27.03 8.10 2.80
CA ILE A 62 25.86 7.63 2.03
C ILE A 62 25.88 8.34 0.68
N ARG A 63 26.87 8.02 -0.15
CA ARG A 63 26.72 8.20 -1.59
C ARG A 63 25.72 7.14 -2.02
N ALA A 64 24.43 7.48 -2.00
CA ALA A 64 23.39 6.61 -2.52
C ALA A 64 23.80 6.22 -3.94
N VAL A 65 24.22 4.97 -4.11
CA VAL A 65 24.29 4.36 -5.43
C VAL A 65 22.83 4.27 -5.85
N VAL A 66 22.37 5.26 -6.61
CA VAL A 66 21.14 5.12 -7.36
C VAL A 66 21.49 4.09 -8.42
N GLU A 67 21.25 2.80 -8.11
CA GLU A 67 21.33 1.76 -9.12
C GLU A 67 20.31 2.13 -10.20
N GLU A 68 20.83 2.50 -11.37
CA GLU A 68 19.99 2.83 -12.51
C GLU A 68 19.20 1.58 -12.87
N ARG A 69 17.87 1.73 -12.91
CA ARG A 69 16.98 0.62 -13.21
C ARG A 69 17.33 -0.01 -14.54
N THR A 70 17.54 -1.32 -14.53
CA THR A 70 17.82 -2.09 -15.74
C THR A 70 16.55 -2.26 -16.58
N PRO A 71 16.68 -2.53 -17.88
CA PRO A 71 15.54 -2.94 -18.71
C PRO A 71 14.77 -4.13 -18.13
N GLN A 72 15.44 -5.05 -17.43
CA GLN A 72 14.84 -6.18 -16.72
C GLN A 72 13.93 -5.71 -15.58
N ASP A 73 14.34 -4.70 -14.80
CA ASP A 73 13.52 -4.14 -13.71
C ASP A 73 12.22 -3.54 -14.23
N TYR A 74 12.27 -2.86 -15.38
CA TYR A 74 11.06 -2.37 -16.07
C TYR A 74 10.17 -3.52 -16.57
N ALA A 75 10.74 -4.61 -17.07
CA ALA A 75 9.94 -5.75 -17.50
C ALA A 75 9.22 -6.42 -16.32
N ILE A 76 9.89 -6.56 -15.18
CA ILE A 76 9.30 -7.14 -13.95
C ILE A 76 8.19 -6.23 -13.41
N GLU A 77 8.42 -4.92 -13.30
CA GLU A 77 7.40 -3.97 -12.85
C GLU A 77 6.13 -4.03 -13.71
N HIS A 78 6.30 -4.02 -15.03
CA HIS A 78 5.16 -4.10 -15.94
C HIS A 78 4.48 -5.47 -15.97
N ALA A 79 5.20 -6.56 -15.64
CA ALA A 79 4.56 -7.86 -15.40
C ALA A 79 3.65 -7.80 -14.16
N GLY A 80 4.05 -7.06 -13.12
CA GLY A 80 3.21 -6.79 -11.95
C GLY A 80 1.94 -6.04 -12.32
N PHE A 81 2.04 -4.96 -13.11
CA PHE A 81 0.86 -4.22 -13.58
C PHE A 81 -0.07 -5.08 -14.45
N LEU A 82 0.50 -5.95 -15.29
CA LEU A 82 -0.27 -6.91 -16.08
C LEU A 82 -1.03 -7.90 -15.20
N ALA A 83 -0.38 -8.44 -14.15
CA ALA A 83 -1.04 -9.34 -13.21
C ALA A 83 -2.20 -8.64 -12.49
N THR A 84 -1.98 -7.42 -11.99
CA THR A 84 -3.05 -6.63 -11.35
C THR A 84 -4.20 -6.34 -12.29
N ALA A 85 -3.93 -6.02 -13.56
CA ALA A 85 -4.99 -5.81 -14.55
C ALA A 85 -5.78 -7.11 -14.84
N ALA A 86 -5.12 -8.27 -14.82
CA ALA A 86 -5.78 -9.56 -14.98
C ALA A 86 -6.69 -9.89 -13.80
N ASP A 87 -6.22 -9.67 -12.57
CA ASP A 87 -7.01 -9.84 -11.34
C ASP A 87 -8.24 -8.92 -11.35
N GLN A 88 -8.08 -7.68 -11.82
CA GLN A 88 -9.17 -6.72 -11.93
C GLN A 88 -10.24 -7.18 -12.93
N VAL A 89 -9.84 -7.71 -14.09
CA VAL A 89 -10.79 -8.27 -15.07
C VAL A 89 -11.55 -9.47 -14.49
N LEU A 90 -10.89 -10.33 -13.72
CA LEU A 90 -11.56 -11.45 -13.05
C LEU A 90 -12.62 -10.95 -12.07
N ALA A 91 -12.30 -9.91 -11.29
CA ALA A 91 -13.25 -9.30 -10.35
C ALA A 91 -14.46 -8.69 -11.08
N TYR A 92 -14.23 -7.93 -12.16
CA TYR A 92 -15.33 -7.35 -12.95
C TYR A 92 -16.19 -8.41 -13.64
N TYR A 93 -15.57 -9.47 -14.13
CA TYR A 93 -16.32 -10.58 -14.72
C TYR A 93 -17.23 -11.25 -13.69
N GLN A 94 -16.73 -11.49 -12.48
CA GLN A 94 -17.53 -12.03 -11.38
C GLN A 94 -18.70 -11.10 -11.02
N ALA A 95 -18.44 -9.80 -10.89
CA ALA A 95 -19.48 -8.80 -10.61
C ALA A 95 -20.56 -8.77 -11.69
N TYR A 96 -20.16 -8.77 -12.96
CA TYR A 96 -21.08 -8.83 -14.10
C TYR A 96 -21.93 -10.10 -14.09
N THR A 97 -21.32 -11.28 -13.89
CA THR A 97 -22.08 -12.54 -13.81
C THR A 97 -23.04 -12.58 -12.63
N LEU A 98 -22.66 -11.98 -11.49
CA LEU A 98 -23.53 -11.87 -10.32
C LEU A 98 -24.72 -10.95 -10.60
N ALA A 99 -24.50 -9.81 -11.24
CA ALA A 99 -25.58 -8.89 -11.63
C ALA A 99 -26.58 -9.59 -12.57
N GLN A 100 -26.09 -10.38 -13.54
CA GLN A 100 -26.95 -11.18 -14.42
C GLN A 100 -27.80 -12.20 -13.64
N MET A 101 -27.20 -12.95 -12.72
CA MET A 101 -27.94 -13.92 -11.91
C MET A 101 -29.02 -13.25 -11.03
N LEU A 102 -28.71 -12.10 -10.45
CA LEU A 102 -29.67 -11.35 -9.63
C LEU A 102 -30.84 -10.79 -10.45
N ALA A 103 -30.60 -10.39 -11.70
CA ALA A 103 -31.67 -9.99 -12.61
C ALA A 103 -32.58 -11.16 -13.00
N ASP A 104 -32.01 -12.33 -13.28
CA ASP A 104 -32.77 -13.54 -13.63
C ASP A 104 -33.62 -14.08 -12.47
N GLU A 105 -33.18 -13.86 -11.21
CA GLU A 105 -33.90 -14.26 -9.99
C GLU A 105 -34.87 -13.18 -9.48
N GLY A 106 -34.71 -11.93 -9.92
CA GLY A 106 -35.52 -10.78 -9.50
C GLY A 106 -36.93 -10.82 -10.08
N GLY A 107 -37.94 -10.59 -9.22
CA GLY A 107 -39.32 -10.36 -9.66
C GLY A 107 -39.51 -8.95 -10.25
N ASP A 108 -40.72 -8.70 -10.78
CA ASP A 108 -41.13 -7.49 -11.52
C ASP A 108 -40.92 -6.14 -10.76
N ASP A 109 -40.70 -6.18 -9.44
CA ASP A 109 -40.66 -4.99 -8.56
C ASP A 109 -39.25 -4.34 -8.43
N GLY A 110 -38.28 -4.75 -9.26
CA GLY A 110 -36.90 -4.23 -9.24
C GLY A 110 -36.14 -4.31 -10.56
N GLU A 111 -36.82 -4.59 -11.68
CA GLU A 111 -36.20 -4.91 -12.98
C GLU A 111 -35.32 -3.76 -13.53
N ALA A 112 -35.73 -2.50 -13.33
CA ALA A 112 -34.98 -1.33 -13.79
C ALA A 112 -33.63 -1.17 -13.05
N GLU A 113 -33.63 -1.31 -11.72
CA GLU A 113 -32.39 -1.20 -10.92
C GLU A 113 -31.42 -2.35 -11.21
N LEU A 114 -31.95 -3.55 -11.47
CA LEU A 114 -31.15 -4.72 -11.85
C LEU A 114 -30.55 -4.57 -13.25
N THR A 115 -31.27 -3.95 -14.18
CA THR A 115 -30.78 -3.65 -15.53
C THR A 115 -29.65 -2.61 -15.49
N ASP A 116 -29.81 -1.54 -14.71
CA ASP A 116 -28.77 -0.51 -14.53
C ASP A 116 -27.50 -1.12 -13.90
N ALA A 117 -27.64 -2.01 -12.92
CA ALA A 117 -26.51 -2.71 -12.31
C ALA A 117 -25.77 -3.64 -13.28
N ILE A 118 -26.49 -4.30 -14.20
CA ILE A 118 -25.88 -5.10 -15.28
C ILE A 118 -25.09 -4.20 -16.23
N ASP A 119 -25.67 -3.08 -16.64
CA ASP A 119 -25.04 -2.16 -17.58
C ASP A 119 -23.78 -1.53 -16.97
N GLU A 120 -23.82 -1.12 -15.70
CA GLU A 120 -22.64 -0.62 -14.97
C GLU A 120 -21.54 -1.69 -14.87
N ALA A 121 -21.88 -2.91 -14.45
CA ALA A 121 -20.90 -4.00 -14.34
C ALA A 121 -20.32 -4.41 -15.70
N ARG A 122 -21.09 -4.29 -16.78
CA ARG A 122 -20.63 -4.51 -18.16
C ARG A 122 -19.62 -3.46 -18.59
N ASP A 123 -19.90 -2.19 -18.32
CA ASP A 123 -19.02 -1.08 -18.68
C ASP A 123 -17.69 -1.16 -17.92
N ASP A 124 -17.74 -1.49 -16.63
CA ASP A 124 -16.55 -1.77 -15.80
C ASP A 124 -15.72 -2.94 -16.38
N LEU A 125 -16.38 -4.03 -16.78
CA LEU A 125 -15.70 -5.16 -17.41
C LEU A 125 -15.03 -4.75 -18.74
N HIS A 126 -15.70 -3.96 -19.57
CA HIS A 126 -15.15 -3.46 -20.82
C HIS A 126 -13.93 -2.56 -20.60
N GLU A 127 -13.98 -1.68 -19.60
CA GLU A 127 -12.84 -0.84 -19.23
C GLU A 127 -11.69 -1.68 -18.68
N GLY A 128 -11.97 -2.67 -17.83
CA GLY A 128 -10.99 -3.64 -17.35
C GLY A 128 -10.29 -4.38 -18.49
N LEU A 129 -11.04 -4.86 -19.48
CA LEU A 129 -10.48 -5.55 -20.66
C LEU A 129 -9.63 -4.61 -21.52
N ARG A 130 -10.03 -3.34 -21.66
CA ARG A 130 -9.25 -2.32 -22.35
C ARG A 130 -7.91 -2.10 -21.63
N ASN A 131 -7.93 -1.91 -20.32
CA ASN A 131 -6.74 -1.71 -19.51
C ASN A 131 -5.81 -2.94 -19.55
N LEU A 132 -6.36 -4.16 -19.46
CA LEU A 132 -5.58 -5.39 -19.59
C LEU A 132 -4.83 -5.45 -20.93
N ARG A 133 -5.49 -5.07 -22.02
CA ARG A 133 -4.85 -5.02 -23.34
C ARG A 133 -3.70 -4.00 -23.39
N GLU A 134 -3.87 -2.85 -22.74
CA GLU A 134 -2.84 -1.81 -22.63
C GLU A 134 -1.64 -2.29 -21.80
N MET A 135 -1.88 -2.89 -20.63
CA MET A 135 -0.82 -3.44 -19.78
C MET A 135 -0.07 -4.58 -20.47
N ALA A 136 -0.77 -5.43 -21.22
CA ALA A 136 -0.14 -6.48 -22.00
C ALA A 136 0.75 -5.91 -23.12
N TYR A 137 0.35 -4.79 -23.74
CA TYR A 137 1.18 -4.09 -24.72
C TYR A 137 2.45 -3.52 -24.09
N GLU A 138 2.33 -2.79 -22.97
CA GLU A 138 3.49 -2.20 -22.30
C GLU A 138 4.44 -3.27 -21.75
N PHE A 139 3.91 -4.37 -21.18
CA PHE A 139 4.74 -5.49 -20.77
C PHE A 139 5.55 -6.08 -21.93
N ARG A 140 4.93 -6.37 -23.08
CA ARG A 140 5.64 -6.89 -24.26
C ARG A 140 6.74 -5.94 -24.72
N LYS A 141 6.43 -4.64 -24.79
CA LYS A 141 7.38 -3.59 -25.16
C LYS A 141 8.58 -3.51 -24.20
N ARG A 142 8.39 -3.69 -22.89
CA ARG A 142 9.50 -3.71 -21.91
C ARG A 142 10.27 -5.03 -21.93
N ARG A 143 9.57 -6.17 -22.04
CA ARG A 143 10.17 -7.50 -22.19
C ARG A 143 11.15 -7.53 -23.36
N ASP A 144 10.75 -7.01 -24.52
CA ASP A 144 11.58 -7.06 -25.73
C ASP A 144 12.87 -6.23 -25.60
N ARG A 145 12.87 -5.19 -24.74
CA ARG A 145 14.07 -4.40 -24.40
C ARG A 145 14.97 -5.08 -23.37
N ALA A 146 14.44 -6.04 -22.62
CA ALA A 146 15.17 -6.76 -21.58
C ALA A 146 15.93 -7.99 -22.13
N ILE A 147 15.65 -8.40 -23.36
CA ILE A 147 16.35 -9.49 -24.05
C ILE A 147 17.61 -8.93 -24.72
N PRO A 148 18.82 -9.41 -24.36
CA PRO A 148 20.04 -9.04 -25.07
C PRO A 148 19.98 -9.46 -26.55
N GLN A 149 20.41 -8.57 -27.46
CA GLN A 149 20.50 -8.85 -28.90
C GLN A 149 21.76 -9.64 -29.24
#